data_AF-A0AAE9TKC6-F1
#
_entry.id   AF-A0AAE9TKC6-F1
#
_cell.length_a   1.000
_cell.length_b   1.000
_cell.length_c   1.000
_cell.angle_alpha   90.00
_cell.angle_beta   90.00
_cell.angle_gamma   90.00
#
_symmetry.space_group_name_H-M   'P 1'
#
loop_
_entity.id
_entity.type
_entity.pdbx_description
1 polymer ?
#
loop_
_entity_poly.entity_id
_entity_poly.type
_entity_poly.pdbx_seq_one_letter_code
_entity_poly.pdbx_strand_id
1 'polypeptide(L)'
;MKTGLRITKLMSVVTLSAVLLVTGWKGAEPIQAAANATPSYEVKLLLDTAQVLNADGSLKSGIVNEFQISNDAQRLSVEYFDTNSLQLNDEGWNVRFRKKEDKKIMN
;
A
#
# COMPACT_ATOMS: atom_id res chain seq x y z
N MET A 1 -76.03 2.30 18.70
CA MET A 1 -75.39 3.18 17.68
C MET A 1 -74.63 4.25 18.44
N LYS A 2 -73.32 4.43 18.33
CA LYS A 2 -72.49 4.43 17.12
C LYS A 2 -71.10 3.88 17.44
N THR A 3 -70.61 3.02 16.56
CA THR A 3 -69.33 2.33 16.59
C THR A 3 -68.16 3.31 16.45
N GLY A 4 -67.23 3.25 17.40
CA GLY A 4 -66.02 4.05 17.41
C GLY A 4 -64.92 3.46 16.52
N LEU A 5 -64.41 4.31 15.63
CA LEU A 5 -62.98 4.52 15.36
C LEU A 5 -62.12 3.27 15.12
N ARG A 6 -61.85 2.86 13.85
CA ARG A 6 -60.58 2.23 13.40
C ARG A 6 -60.45 2.14 11.87
N ILE A 7 -60.16 3.22 11.14
CA ILE A 7 -59.78 3.07 9.70
C ILE A 7 -58.54 3.88 9.28
N THR A 8 -58.11 4.92 10.01
CA THR A 8 -57.10 5.85 9.46
C THR A 8 -55.63 5.58 9.83
N LYS A 9 -55.30 4.49 10.54
CA LYS A 9 -53.90 4.18 10.93
C LYS A 9 -53.24 2.97 10.23
N LEU A 10 -53.92 2.34 9.27
CA LEU A 10 -53.42 1.12 8.61
C LEU A 10 -52.76 1.35 7.25
N MET A 11 -52.96 2.50 6.59
CA MET A 11 -52.42 2.75 5.24
C MET A 11 -50.97 3.27 5.23
N SER A 12 -50.46 3.82 6.34
CA SER A 12 -49.10 4.42 6.36
C SER A 12 -47.97 3.44 6.73
N VAL A 13 -48.29 2.25 7.25
CA VAL A 13 -47.28 1.25 7.65
C VAL A 13 -46.93 0.29 6.51
N VAL A 14 -47.83 0.14 5.53
CA VAL A 14 -47.63 -0.80 4.42
C VAL A 14 -46.65 -0.25 3.37
N THR A 15 -46.61 1.06 3.14
CA THR A 15 -45.72 1.67 2.13
C THR A 15 -44.25 1.71 2.57
N LEU A 16 -43.96 1.90 3.86
CA LEU A 16 -42.57 1.92 4.36
C LEU A 16 -41.94 0.51 4.36
N SER A 17 -42.77 -0.53 4.58
CA SER A 17 -42.34 -1.92 4.61
C SER A 17 -41.97 -2.45 3.22
N ALA A 18 -42.68 -2.00 2.17
CA ALA A 18 -42.43 -2.42 0.79
C ALA A 18 -41.09 -1.86 0.24
N VAL A 19 -40.66 -0.67 0.66
CA VAL A 19 -39.40 -0.05 0.21
C VAL A 19 -38.16 -0.74 0.79
N LEU A 20 -38.25 -1.23 2.04
CA LEU A 20 -37.17 -1.99 2.68
C LEU A 20 -36.99 -3.37 2.04
N LEU A 21 -38.07 -4.02 1.59
CA LEU A 21 -38.00 -5.32 0.91
C LEU A 21 -37.40 -5.22 -0.51
N VAL A 22 -37.60 -4.10 -1.22
CA VAL A 22 -37.08 -3.90 -2.58
C VAL A 22 -35.62 -3.44 -2.59
N THR A 23 -35.17 -2.68 -1.58
CA THR A 23 -33.79 -2.17 -1.52
C THR A 23 -32.85 -3.06 -0.69
N GLY A 24 -33.38 -3.88 0.22
CA GLY A 24 -32.59 -4.73 1.13
C GLY A 24 -32.02 -6.01 0.52
N TRP A 25 -32.41 -6.37 -0.71
CA TRP A 25 -32.01 -7.64 -1.34
C TRP A 25 -31.09 -7.49 -2.56
N LYS A 26 -30.38 -6.37 -2.68
CA LYS A 26 -29.18 -6.37 -3.52
C LYS A 26 -28.17 -7.28 -2.83
N GLY A 27 -28.13 -8.55 -3.26
CA GLY A 27 -27.11 -9.49 -2.85
C GLY A 27 -25.73 -8.86 -3.05
N ALA A 28 -24.79 -9.17 -2.16
CA ALA A 28 -23.43 -8.70 -2.34
C ALA A 28 -22.94 -9.12 -3.74
N GLU A 29 -22.51 -8.15 -4.54
CA GLU A 29 -21.84 -8.46 -5.80
C GLU A 29 -20.66 -9.40 -5.49
N PRO A 30 -20.43 -10.45 -6.31
CA PRO A 30 -19.31 -11.35 -6.09
C PRO A 30 -18.00 -10.54 -6.16
N ILE A 31 -17.41 -10.26 -5.00
CA ILE A 31 -16.12 -9.61 -4.90
C ILE A 31 -15.08 -10.64 -5.32
N GLN A 32 -14.51 -10.45 -6.51
CA GLN A 32 -13.38 -11.23 -6.97
C GLN A 32 -12.14 -10.75 -6.21
N ALA A 33 -11.43 -11.66 -5.56
CA ALA A 33 -10.12 -11.33 -5.01
C ALA A 33 -9.18 -10.91 -6.14
N ALA A 34 -8.34 -9.90 -5.89
CA ALA A 34 -7.25 -9.59 -6.82
C ALA A 34 -6.37 -10.83 -7.00
N ALA A 35 -5.76 -10.95 -8.18
CA ALA A 35 -4.78 -12.01 -8.41
C ALA A 35 -3.68 -11.99 -7.33
N ASN A 36 -3.18 -13.17 -6.97
CA ASN A 36 -2.09 -13.28 -6.02
C ASN A 36 -0.88 -12.46 -6.51
N ALA A 37 -0.21 -11.78 -5.58
CA ALA A 37 1.01 -11.08 -5.90
C ALA A 37 2.05 -12.06 -6.46
N THR A 38 2.64 -11.73 -7.60
CA THR A 38 3.83 -12.42 -8.10
C THR A 38 5.03 -12.00 -7.26
N PRO A 39 5.66 -12.91 -6.50
CA PRO A 39 6.79 -12.54 -5.68
C PRO A 39 7.99 -12.17 -6.57
N SER A 40 8.66 -11.09 -6.19
CA SER A 40 10.03 -10.81 -6.64
C SER A 40 10.97 -11.12 -5.49
N TYR A 41 12.19 -11.53 -5.83
CA TYR A 41 13.23 -11.85 -4.85
C TYR A 41 14.38 -10.87 -5.01
N GLU A 42 14.93 -10.42 -3.89
CA GLU A 42 16.10 -9.56 -3.85
C GLU A 42 17.20 -10.26 -3.03
N VAL A 43 18.40 -10.33 -3.59
CA VAL A 43 19.59 -10.83 -2.88
C VAL A 43 20.42 -9.63 -2.45
N LYS A 44 20.67 -9.52 -1.15
CA LYS A 44 21.52 -8.46 -0.57
C LYS A 44 22.87 -9.05 -0.20
N LEU A 45 23.93 -8.41 -0.70
CA LEU A 45 25.30 -8.80 -0.44
C LEU A 45 25.99 -7.69 0.35
N LEU A 46 26.69 -8.06 1.42
CA LEU A 46 27.66 -7.19 2.07
C LEU A 46 29.00 -7.39 1.36
N LEU A 47 29.53 -6.32 0.76
CA LEU A 47 30.72 -6.38 -0.11
C LEU A 47 31.90 -5.69 0.57
N ASP A 48 33.11 -6.23 0.37
CA ASP A 48 34.35 -5.54 0.74
C ASP A 48 34.61 -4.40 -0.25
N THR A 49 34.61 -3.17 0.27
CA THR A 49 34.85 -1.94 -0.50
C THR A 49 36.16 -2.00 -1.29
N ALA A 50 37.22 -2.60 -0.75
CA ALA A 50 38.52 -2.71 -1.42
C ALA A 50 38.47 -3.63 -2.64
N GLN A 51 37.52 -4.56 -2.68
CA GLN A 51 37.32 -5.46 -3.82
C GLN A 51 36.48 -4.82 -4.93
N VAL A 52 35.56 -3.90 -4.59
CA VAL A 52 34.54 -3.42 -5.54
C VAL A 52 34.67 -1.97 -5.97
N LEU A 53 35.34 -1.11 -5.19
CA LEU A 53 35.51 0.31 -5.50
C LEU A 53 36.96 0.64 -5.88
N ASN A 54 37.10 1.69 -6.70
CA ASN A 54 38.36 2.42 -6.89
C ASN A 54 38.56 3.43 -5.76
N ALA A 55 39.75 4.05 -5.69
CA ALA A 55 40.07 5.04 -4.67
C ALA A 55 39.20 6.31 -4.73
N ASP A 56 38.62 6.62 -5.90
CA ASP A 56 37.69 7.74 -6.11
C ASP A 56 36.23 7.39 -5.77
N GLY A 57 35.96 6.16 -5.32
CA GLY A 57 34.63 5.68 -4.99
C GLY A 57 33.81 5.16 -6.17
N SER A 58 34.34 5.18 -7.39
CA SER A 58 33.69 4.56 -8.55
C SER A 58 33.78 3.02 -8.51
N LEU A 59 32.85 2.33 -9.14
CA LEU A 59 32.90 0.87 -9.27
C LEU A 59 34.07 0.45 -10.17
N LYS A 60 34.75 -0.64 -9.81
CA LYS A 60 35.74 -1.27 -10.69
C LYS A 60 35.07 -1.80 -11.95
N SER A 61 35.74 -1.67 -13.10
CA SER A 61 35.19 -2.11 -14.40
C SER A 61 34.80 -3.58 -14.43
N GLY A 62 35.56 -4.46 -13.76
CA GLY A 62 35.20 -5.88 -13.63
C GLY A 62 33.85 -6.11 -12.95
N ILE A 63 33.53 -5.31 -11.92
CA ILE A 63 32.23 -5.38 -11.22
C ILE A 63 31.11 -4.85 -12.11
N VAL A 64 31.35 -3.74 -12.81
CA VAL A 64 30.40 -3.16 -13.76
C VAL A 64 30.03 -4.18 -14.85
N ASN A 65 31.03 -4.88 -15.40
CA ASN A 65 30.83 -5.87 -16.45
C ASN A 65 30.11 -7.13 -15.94
N GLU A 66 30.54 -7.68 -14.80
CA GLU A 66 29.96 -8.90 -14.22
C GLU A 66 28.47 -8.73 -13.89
N PHE A 67 28.12 -7.59 -13.29
CA PHE A 67 26.74 -7.29 -12.86
C PHE A 67 25.94 -6.48 -13.91
N GLN A 68 26.51 -6.24 -15.09
CA GLN A 68 25.89 -5.49 -16.19
C GLN A 68 25.31 -4.14 -15.72
N ILE A 69 26.05 -3.42 -14.87
CA ILE A 69 25.61 -2.16 -14.29
C ILE A 69 25.70 -1.09 -15.37
N SER A 70 24.54 -0.62 -15.83
CA SER A 70 24.44 0.34 -16.95
C SER A 70 24.14 1.76 -16.54
N ASN A 71 23.71 1.98 -15.29
CA ASN A 71 23.33 3.29 -14.79
C ASN A 71 24.42 3.84 -13.87
N ASP A 72 24.59 5.16 -13.90
CA ASP A 72 25.44 5.86 -12.95
C ASP A 72 24.93 5.72 -11.51
N ALA A 73 25.85 5.84 -10.57
CA ALA A 73 25.53 5.81 -9.15
C ALA A 73 24.56 6.94 -8.81
N GLN A 74 23.39 6.59 -8.27
CA GLN A 74 22.39 7.55 -7.84
C GLN A 74 22.42 7.74 -6.33
N ARG A 75 22.42 8.99 -5.87
CA ARG A 75 22.29 9.31 -4.46
C ARG A 75 20.85 9.17 -3.97
N LEU A 76 20.72 8.44 -2.88
CA LEU A 76 19.47 8.18 -2.18
C LEU A 76 19.55 8.73 -0.76
N SER A 77 18.62 9.60 -0.42
CA SER A 77 18.42 10.04 0.97
C SER A 77 17.24 9.29 1.55
N VAL A 78 17.44 8.70 2.73
CA VAL A 78 16.42 7.94 3.44
C VAL A 78 16.36 8.43 4.89
N GLU A 79 15.16 8.79 5.32
CA GLU A 79 14.86 9.09 6.72
C GLU A 79 13.93 8.01 7.25
N TYR A 80 14.32 7.38 8.34
CA TYR A 80 13.57 6.32 8.99
C TYR A 80 12.81 6.89 10.18
N PHE A 81 11.56 6.45 10.33
CA PHE A 81 10.67 6.90 11.39
C PHE A 81 10.29 5.72 12.26
N ASP A 82 10.25 5.98 13.56
CA ASP A 82 9.71 5.06 14.55
C ASP A 82 8.99 5.84 15.65
N THR A 83 8.32 5.12 16.53
CA THR A 83 7.88 5.63 17.83
C THR A 83 9.09 5.85 18.76
N ASN A 84 8.90 6.64 19.82
CA ASN A 84 9.95 6.86 20.83
C ASN A 84 10.47 5.55 21.46
N SER A 85 9.64 4.49 21.46
CA SER A 85 9.96 3.18 22.01
C SER A 85 10.26 2.12 20.96
N LEU A 86 10.50 2.50 19.70
CA LEU A 86 10.88 1.60 18.59
C LEU A 86 9.88 0.47 18.25
N GLN A 87 8.60 0.64 18.62
CA GLN A 87 7.57 -0.39 18.44
C GLN A 87 7.33 -0.78 16.97
N LEU A 88 7.55 0.12 16.01
CA LEU A 88 7.35 -0.21 14.60
C LEU A 88 8.41 -1.20 14.14
N ASN A 89 9.67 -0.95 14.48
CA ASN A 89 10.75 -1.90 14.20
C ASN A 89 10.55 -3.25 14.90
N ASP A 90 10.10 -3.27 16.16
CA ASP A 90 9.85 -4.52 16.91
C ASP A 90 8.78 -5.40 16.25
N GLU A 91 7.77 -4.76 15.65
CA GLU A 91 6.73 -5.43 14.83
C GLU A 91 7.21 -5.74 13.39
N GLY A 92 8.49 -5.52 13.09
CA GLY A 92 9.11 -5.79 11.79
C GLY A 92 8.84 -4.72 10.72
N TRP A 93 8.27 -3.58 11.08
CA TRP A 93 8.02 -2.48 10.16
C TRP A 93 9.26 -1.61 9.95
N ASN A 94 9.36 -1.02 8.76
CA ASN A 94 10.43 -0.11 8.42
C ASN A 94 9.85 1.10 7.67
N VAL A 95 9.38 2.08 8.44
CA VAL A 95 8.71 3.27 7.93
C VAL A 95 9.76 4.30 7.51
N ARG A 96 9.68 4.80 6.26
CA ARG A 96 10.69 5.71 5.73
C ARG A 96 10.17 6.66 4.67
N PHE A 97 10.74 7.86 4.63
CA PHE A 97 10.73 8.71 3.43
C PHE A 97 12.00 8.47 2.62
N ARG A 98 11.84 8.26 1.31
CA ARG A 98 12.95 8.06 0.37
C ARG A 98 12.91 9.12 -0.73
N LYS A 99 13.98 9.89 -0.85
CA LYS A 99 14.20 10.87 -1.93
C LYS A 99 15.30 10.38 -2.87
N LYS A 100 15.02 10.40 -4.17
CA LYS A 100 16.00 10.17 -5.24
C LYS A 100 16.44 11.52 -5.81
N GLU A 101 17.71 11.69 -6.13
CA GLU A 101 18.24 13.01 -6.55
C GLU A 101 17.59 13.57 -7.82
N ASP A 102 17.18 12.71 -8.76
CA ASP A 102 16.60 13.15 -10.05
C ASP A 102 15.09 13.39 -10.01
N LYS A 103 14.45 13.19 -8.86
CA LYS A 103 13.00 13.39 -8.73
C LYS A 103 12.71 14.86 -8.45
N LYS A 104 12.40 15.64 -9.50
CA LYS A 104 11.87 17.00 -9.35
C LYS A 104 10.62 16.95 -8.47
N ILE A 105 10.59 17.82 -7.45
CA ILE A 105 9.35 18.14 -6.74
C ILE A 105 8.52 18.94 -7.74
N MET A 106 7.41 18.37 -8.23
CA MET A 106 6.46 19.16 -9.00
C MET A 106 5.82 20.15 -8.02
N ASN A 107 5.96 21.44 -8.31
CA ASN A 107 5.28 22.53 -7.61
C ASN A 107 3.81 22.57 -8.02
#